data_AF-A0A838WSY5-F1
#
_entry.id   AF-A0A838WSY5-F1
#
_cell.length_a   1.000
_cell.length_b   1.000
_cell.length_c   1.000
_cell.angle_alpha   90.00
_cell.angle_beta   90.00
_cell.angle_gamma   90.00
#
_symmetry.space_group_name_H-M   'P 1'
#
loop_
_entity.id
_entity.type
_entity.pdbx_description
1 polymer ?
#
loop_
_entity_poly.entity_id
_entity_poly.type
_entity_poly.pdbx_seq_one_letter_code
_entity_poly.pdbx_strand_id
1 'polypeptide(L)' 'MLDYYPLFSNNSINYLKEQGINAVFHYVPLHSSPGGKHYGRVNGKMDHTNLLSDCLLRLPMFPELTSSQIEMIVGAVNSF' A
#
# COMPACT_ATOMS: atom_id res chain seq x y z
N MET A 1 15.08 -0.24 -14.46
CA MET A 1 13.79 0.45 -14.74
C MET A 1 12.68 -0.13 -13.84
N LEU A 2 12.94 -0.34 -12.54
CA LEU A 2 11.95 -0.85 -11.58
C LEU A 2 12.15 -0.35 -10.12
N ASP A 3 12.97 0.67 -9.86
CA ASP A 3 13.43 0.94 -8.49
C ASP A 3 12.81 2.17 -7.81
N TYR A 4 11.59 2.55 -8.18
CA TYR A 4 10.91 3.71 -7.56
C TYR A 4 9.48 3.36 -7.15
N TYR A 5 9.36 2.47 -6.16
CA TYR A 5 8.10 2.26 -5.42
C TYR A 5 8.37 2.33 -3.91
N PRO A 6 7.38 2.79 -3.12
CA PRO A 6 7.61 3.36 -1.79
C PRO A 6 8.32 2.41 -0.83
N LEU A 7 9.34 2.92 -0.15
CA LEU A 7 10.22 2.11 0.71
C LEU A 7 9.53 1.66 2.01
N PHE A 8 8.52 2.38 2.50
CA PHE A 8 7.91 2.11 3.82
C PHE A 8 6.92 0.95 3.81
N SER A 9 6.05 0.85 2.81
CA SER A 9 5.02 -0.19 2.72
C SER A 9 5.60 -1.58 2.42
N ASN A 10 6.81 -1.68 1.87
CA ASN A 10 7.40 -2.98 1.55
C ASN A 10 7.69 -3.84 2.78
N ASN A 11 8.11 -3.26 3.90
CA ASN A 11 8.43 -4.05 5.10
C ASN A 11 7.18 -4.68 5.72
N SER A 12 6.10 -3.91 5.86
CA SER A 12 4.83 -4.42 6.39
C SER A 12 4.15 -5.39 5.42
N ILE A 13 4.20 -5.13 4.11
CA ILE A 13 3.69 -6.06 3.09
C ILE A 13 4.45 -7.39 3.14
N ASN A 14 5.79 -7.35 3.21
CA ASN A 14 6.61 -8.56 3.26
C ASN A 14 6.36 -9.34 4.55
N TYR A 15 6.33 -8.66 5.70
CA TYR A 15 6.00 -9.29 6.97
C TYR A 15 4.62 -9.96 6.95
N LEU A 16 3.57 -9.27 6.49
CA LEU A 16 2.23 -9.85 6.40
C LEU A 16 2.19 -11.02 5.41
N LYS A 17 2.94 -10.94 4.31
CA LYS A 17 3.07 -12.04 3.35
C LYS A 17 3.69 -13.29 3.98
N GLU A 18 4.71 -13.13 4.83
CA GLU A 18 5.30 -14.24 5.60
C GLU A 18 4.31 -14.89 6.57
N GLN A 19 3.34 -14.13 7.09
CA GLN A 19 2.21 -14.64 7.89
C GLN A 19 1.07 -15.23 7.03
N GLY A 20 1.23 -15.31 5.70
CA GLY A 20 0.20 -15.79 4.78
C GLY A 20 -0.91 -14.78 4.48
N ILE A 21 -0.73 -13.50 4.82
CA ILE A 21 -1.69 -12.43 4.59
C ILE A 21 -1.29 -11.65 3.33
N ASN A 22 -2.16 -11.65 2.32
CA ASN A 22 -1.93 -10.90 1.09
C ASN A 22 -2.35 -9.42 1.24
N ALA A 23 -1.48 -8.59 1.80
CA ALA A 23 -1.66 -7.14 1.85
C ALA A 23 -1.01 -6.46 0.63
N VAL A 24 -1.60 -5.35 0.17
CA VAL A 24 -1.14 -4.65 -1.04
C VAL A 24 -1.12 -3.13 -0.86
N PHE A 25 -0.18 -2.46 -1.52
CA PHE A 25 -0.09 -1.00 -1.56
C PHE A 25 -1.21 -0.38 -2.42
N HIS A 26 -1.45 0.94 -2.23
CA HIS A 26 -2.39 1.71 -3.04
C HIS A 26 -2.25 3.23 -2.81
N TYR A 27 -2.10 4.08 -3.80
CA TYR A 27 -1.70 3.87 -5.19
C TYR A 27 -0.50 4.78 -5.47
N VAL A 28 0.18 4.53 -6.59
CA VAL A 28 1.14 5.48 -7.16
C VAL A 28 0.44 6.83 -7.42
N PRO A 29 0.98 7.97 -6.95
CA PRO A 29 0.41 9.28 -7.23
C PRO A 29 0.38 9.55 -8.73
N LEU A 30 -0.76 9.99 -9.25
CA LEU A 30 -0.92 10.18 -10.70
C LEU A 30 0.14 11.12 -11.26
N HIS A 31 0.45 12.21 -10.55
CA HIS A 31 1.45 13.20 -10.97
C HIS A 31 2.89 12.65 -11.10
N SER A 32 3.21 11.54 -10.42
CA SER A 32 4.54 10.91 -10.49
C SER A 32 4.56 9.68 -11.41
N SER A 33 3.39 9.16 -11.79
CA SER A 33 3.26 8.05 -12.75
C SER A 33 3.78 8.42 -14.15
N PRO A 34 4.18 7.44 -14.99
CA PRO A 34 4.61 7.70 -16.36
C PRO A 34 3.57 8.48 -17.17
N GLY A 35 2.29 8.13 -17.05
CA GLY A 35 1.19 8.81 -17.74
C GLY A 35 0.99 10.24 -17.24
N GLY A 36 0.99 10.48 -15.93
CA GLY A 36 0.81 11.83 -15.40
C GLY A 36 1.99 12.76 -15.68
N LYS A 37 3.22 12.23 -15.78
CA LYS A 37 4.39 12.98 -16.25
C LYS A 37 4.30 13.38 -17.72
N HIS A 38 3.67 12.54 -18.55
CA HIS A 38 3.59 12.78 -20.00
C HIS A 38 2.37 13.60 -20.41
N TYR A 39 1.21 13.36 -19.79
CA TYR A 39 -0.08 13.95 -20.19
C TYR A 39 -0.63 14.97 -19.18
N GLY A 40 -0.08 15.02 -17.96
CA GLY A 40 -0.63 15.81 -16.87
C GLY A 40 0.16 17.08 -16.56
N ARG A 41 -0.30 17.79 -15.53
CA ARG A 41 0.43 18.87 -14.87
C ARG A 41 0.23 18.78 -13.37
N VAL A 42 1.24 19.19 -12.60
CA VAL A 42 1.17 19.23 -11.14
C VAL A 42 0.84 20.65 -10.71
N ASN A 43 -0.05 20.79 -9.73
CA ASN A 43 -0.34 22.08 -9.12
C ASN A 43 -0.28 21.94 -7.59
N GLY A 44 0.63 22.68 -6.95
CA GLY A 44 0.93 22.54 -5.53
C GLY A 44 1.97 21.47 -5.23
N LYS A 45 2.25 21.25 -3.93
CA LYS A 45 3.38 20.43 -3.46
C LYS A 45 3.12 18.91 -3.43
N MET A 46 1.85 18.50 -3.41
CA MET A 46 1.43 17.08 -3.34
C MET A 46 1.91 16.31 -2.10
N ASP A 47 2.32 17.01 -1.03
CA ASP A 47 2.89 16.40 0.19
C ASP A 47 1.99 15.30 0.78
N HIS A 48 0.69 15.57 0.92
CA HIS A 48 -0.26 14.56 1.43
C HIS A 48 -0.49 13.40 0.46
N THR A 49 -0.52 13.66 -0.84
CA THR A 49 -0.70 12.60 -1.85
C THR A 49 0.50 11.65 -1.85
N ASN A 50 1.71 12.20 -1.74
CA ASN A 50 2.94 11.41 -1.67
C ASN A 50 3.00 10.63 -0.35
N LEU A 51 2.74 11.29 0.78
CA LEU A 51 2.73 10.65 2.09
C LEU A 51 1.73 9.49 2.14
N LEU A 52 0.49 9.70 1.69
CA LEU A 52 -0.55 8.67 1.72
C LEU A 52 -0.22 7.51 0.79
N SER A 53 0.32 7.78 -0.40
CA SER A 53 0.81 6.71 -1.28
C SER A 53 1.86 5.82 -0.60
N ASP A 54 2.74 6.42 0.19
CA ASP A 54 3.88 5.71 0.75
C ASP A 54 3.51 4.86 1.98
N CYS A 55 2.51 5.28 2.75
CA CYS A 55 2.13 4.62 4.01
C CYS A 55 0.83 3.81 3.96
N LEU A 56 -0.03 3.99 2.93
CA LEU A 56 -1.31 3.30 2.88
C LEU A 56 -1.13 1.81 2.51
N LEU A 57 -1.75 0.96 3.31
CA LEU A 57 -1.77 -0.49 3.15
C LEU A 57 -3.22 -0.97 3.07
N ARG A 58 -3.52 -1.85 2.11
CA ARG A 58 -4.82 -2.53 2.03
C ARG A 58 -4.70 -3.96 2.53
N LEU A 59 -5.58 -4.31 3.45
CA LEU A 59 -5.72 -5.66 3.99
C LEU A 59 -6.75 -6.46 3.18
N PRO A 60 -6.73 -7.80 3.26
CA PRO A 60 -7.77 -8.63 2.66
C PRO A 60 -9.16 -8.23 3.16
N MET A 61 -10.07 -7.98 2.21
CA MET A 61 -11.46 -7.65 2.49
C MET A 61 -12.34 -8.23 1.37
N PHE A 62 -13.04 -9.31 1.67
CA PHE A 62 -13.93 -10.01 0.75
C PHE A 62 -15.01 -10.79 1.55
N PRO A 63 -16.17 -11.12 0.95
CA PRO A 63 -17.32 -11.67 1.68
C PRO A 63 -17.05 -12.98 2.43
N GLU A 64 -16.15 -13.82 1.93
CA GLU A 64 -15.83 -15.14 2.47
C GLU A 64 -14.83 -15.08 3.64
N LEU A 65 -14.38 -13.88 4.03
CA LEU A 65 -13.42 -13.71 5.11
C LEU A 65 -14.04 -14.10 6.46
N THR A 66 -13.52 -15.17 7.05
CA THR A 66 -14.02 -15.68 8.34
C THR A 66 -13.54 -14.85 9.52
N SER A 67 -14.25 -14.89 10.65
CA SER A 67 -13.83 -14.21 11.89
C SER A 67 -12.44 -14.63 12.35
N SER A 68 -12.08 -15.91 12.23
CA SER A 68 -10.75 -16.41 12.57
C SER A 68 -9.66 -15.84 11.66
N GLN A 69 -9.94 -15.66 10.37
CA GLN A 69 -9.02 -14.99 9.45
C GLN A 69 -8.88 -13.50 9.77
N ILE A 70 -9.97 -12.82 10.16
CA ILE A 70 -9.93 -11.41 10.61
C ILE A 70 -9.06 -11.28 11.85
N GLU A 71 -9.26 -12.13 12.86
CA GLU A 71 -8.45 -12.14 14.08
C GLU A 71 -6.96 -12.38 13.79
N MET A 72 -6.65 -13.31 12.88
CA MET A 72 -5.29 -13.57 12.43
C MET A 72 -4.68 -12.33 11.75
N ILE A 73 -5.42 -11.66 10.86
CA ILE A 73 -4.97 -10.44 10.18
C ILE A 73 -4.71 -9.31 11.20
N VAL A 74 -5.66 -9.07 12.11
CA VAL A 74 -5.54 -8.03 13.14
C VAL A 74 -4.38 -8.33 14.08
N GLY A 75 -4.22 -9.59 14.50
CA GLY A 75 -3.11 -10.03 15.35
C GLY A 75 -1.74 -9.83 14.70
N ALA A 76 -1.62 -10.17 13.42
CA ALA A 76 -0.39 -9.96 12.66
C ALA A 76 -0.05 -8.46 12.56
N VAL A 77 -1.03 -7.61 12.21
CA VAL A 77 -0.84 -6.16 12.12
C VAL A 77 -0.41 -5.55 13.45
N ASN A 78 -1.00 -5.98 14.57
CA ASN A 78 -0.62 -5.48 15.90
C ASN A 78 0.76 -5.97 16.38
N SER A 79 1.31 -7.01 15.74
CA SER A 79 2.59 -7.63 16.11
C SER A 79 3.77 -7.15 15.25
N PHE A 80 3.51 -6.32 14.25
CA PHE A 80 4.53 -5.66 13.41
C PHE A 80 5.02 -4.37 14.05
#